data_AF-A0A964XU42-F1
#
_entry.id   AF-A0A964XU42-F1
#
_cell.length_a   1.000
_cell.length_b   1.000
_cell.length_c   1.000
_cell.angle_alpha   90.00
_cell.angle_beta   90.00
_cell.angle_gamma   90.00
#
_symmetry.space_group_name_H-M   'P 1'
#
loop_
_entity.id
_entity.type
_entity.pdbx_description
1 polymer ?
#
loop_
_entity_poly.entity_id
_entity_poly.type
_entity_poly.pdbx_seq_one_letter_code
_entity_poly.pdbx_strand_id
1 'polypeptide(L)'
;MELKRILAKDMRNAQEKATALYGPDVLVISSCQVRGQTEMIVAVDVVPLGAEEALQDEFPHVVAPTVASGKVDFSQALQQAMPARRPVATQPQDKVQSVMPEPAPRRDEPPIAVTAPVARVQEVLASVGAAGQQTHEQIRGQEIVSLVREELSALRKEFRLSQQMALWSSGQNLPPALQPVRQALQDAPI
;
A
#
# COMPACT_ATOMS: atom_id res chain seq x y z
N MET A 1 10.63 2.57 -4.76
CA MET A 1 11.53 3.70 -5.10
C MET A 1 12.40 3.41 -6.32
N GLU A 2 12.18 4.15 -7.42
CA GLU A 2 13.08 4.22 -8.59
C GLU A 2 13.48 5.68 -8.89
N LEU A 3 14.61 5.88 -9.58
CA LEU A 3 15.10 7.21 -9.96
C LEU A 3 14.77 7.54 -11.41
N LYS A 4 14.18 8.71 -11.65
CA LYS A 4 13.83 9.21 -12.99
C LYS A 4 14.55 10.53 -13.27
N ARG A 5 15.07 10.67 -14.49
CA ARG A 5 15.70 11.91 -14.99
C ARG A 5 14.70 12.70 -15.81
N ILE A 6 14.52 13.98 -15.47
CA ILE A 6 13.63 14.91 -16.14
C ILE A 6 14.45 16.03 -16.76
N LEU A 7 14.25 16.26 -18.05
CA LEU A 7 14.87 17.35 -18.80
C LEU A 7 13.84 18.42 -19.15
N ALA A 8 14.13 19.68 -18.80
CA ALA A 8 13.28 20.81 -19.11
C ALA A 8 14.08 22.09 -19.38
N LYS A 9 13.38 23.11 -19.88
CA LYS A 9 14.00 24.42 -20.18
C LYS A 9 14.51 25.12 -18.91
N ASP A 10 13.76 25.00 -17.82
CA ASP A 10 14.07 25.58 -16.51
C ASP A 10 13.60 24.66 -15.37
N MET A 11 13.95 25.01 -14.14
CA MET A 11 13.60 24.24 -12.93
C MET A 11 12.09 24.16 -12.70
N ARG A 12 11.35 25.22 -13.02
CA ARG A 12 9.88 25.24 -12.88
C ARG A 12 9.24 24.24 -13.83
N ASN A 13 9.59 24.26 -15.11
CA ASN A 13 9.10 23.31 -16.10
C ASN A 13 9.55 21.87 -15.76
N ALA A 14 10.75 21.69 -15.19
CA ALA A 14 11.19 20.37 -14.73
C ALA A 14 10.27 19.85 -13.62
N GLN A 15 9.94 20.69 -12.64
CA GLN A 15 9.08 20.31 -11.52
C GLN A 15 7.63 20.09 -11.95
N GLU A 16 7.07 20.95 -12.79
CA GLU A 16 5.73 20.76 -13.36
C GLU A 16 5.65 19.47 -14.19
N LYS A 17 6.67 19.16 -15.00
CA LYS A 17 6.76 17.86 -15.70
C LYS A 17 6.82 16.69 -14.73
N ALA A 18 7.56 16.83 -13.63
CA ALA A 18 7.65 15.77 -12.63
C ALA A 18 6.31 15.49 -11.96
N THR A 19 5.63 16.55 -11.51
CA THR A 19 4.30 16.46 -10.93
C THR A 19 3.27 15.90 -11.91
N ALA A 20 3.35 16.31 -13.19
CA ALA A 20 2.44 15.83 -14.22
C ALA A 20 2.64 14.35 -14.59
N LEU A 21 3.88 13.87 -14.61
CA LEU A 21 4.21 12.48 -15.00
C LEU A 21 4.08 11.48 -13.85
N TYR A 22 4.50 11.88 -12.65
CA TYR A 22 4.68 10.97 -11.51
C TYR A 22 3.84 11.34 -10.29
N GLY A 23 3.06 12.42 -10.38
CA GLY A 23 2.19 12.88 -9.30
C GLY A 23 2.87 13.84 -8.31
N PRO A 24 2.12 14.34 -7.32
CA PRO A 24 2.59 15.35 -6.37
C PRO A 24 3.63 14.84 -5.36
N ASP A 25 3.73 13.52 -5.15
CA ASP A 25 4.62 12.89 -4.17
C ASP A 25 6.07 12.71 -4.65
N VAL A 26 6.43 13.35 -5.77
CA VAL A 26 7.77 13.35 -6.31
C VAL A 26 8.78 14.00 -5.36
N LEU A 27 9.84 13.27 -5.01
CA LEU A 27 10.97 13.81 -4.25
C LEU A 27 12.13 14.17 -5.19
N VAL A 28 12.53 15.44 -5.20
CA VAL A 28 13.70 15.92 -5.95
C VAL A 28 14.97 15.60 -5.18
N ILE A 29 15.87 14.84 -5.79
CA ILE A 29 17.15 14.44 -5.18
C ILE A 29 18.29 15.35 -5.63
N SER A 30 18.32 15.68 -6.91
CA SER A 30 19.38 16.50 -7.49
C SER A 30 18.87 17.30 -8.68
N SER A 31 19.46 18.47 -8.90
CA SER A 31 19.18 19.34 -10.02
C SER A 31 20.48 19.90 -10.56
N CYS A 32 20.69 19.83 -11.88
CA CYS A 32 21.84 20.41 -12.55
C CYS A 32 21.42 21.11 -13.85
N GLN A 33 22.20 22.11 -14.29
CA GLN A 33 21.98 22.77 -15.57
C GLN A 33 23.00 22.25 -16.58
N VAL A 34 22.53 21.68 -17.69
CA VAL A 34 23.34 21.11 -18.75
C VAL A 34 22.87 21.66 -20.09
N ARG A 35 23.79 22.30 -20.84
CA ARG A 35 23.54 22.86 -22.18
C ARG A 35 22.32 23.80 -22.25
N GLY A 36 22.10 24.58 -21.19
CA GLY A 36 20.97 25.51 -21.09
C GLY A 36 19.62 24.84 -20.80
N GLN A 37 19.61 23.56 -20.44
CA GLN A 37 18.45 22.84 -19.92
C GLN A 37 18.69 22.45 -18.46
N THR A 38 17.61 22.30 -17.70
CA THR A 38 17.66 21.77 -16.33
C THR A 38 17.42 20.27 -16.38
N GLU A 39 18.38 19.50 -15.85
CA GLU A 39 18.21 18.08 -15.55
C GLU A 39 17.89 17.91 -14.07
N MET A 40 16.77 17.26 -13.79
CA MET A 40 16.31 17.02 -12.43
C MET A 40 16.15 15.52 -12.20
N ILE A 41 16.76 15.01 -11.13
CA ILE A 41 16.65 13.62 -10.71
C ILE A 41 15.61 13.52 -9.60
N VAL A 42 14.62 12.67 -9.82
CA VAL A 42 13.45 12.48 -8.97
C VAL A 42 13.37 11.04 -8.49
N ALA A 43 13.06 10.82 -7.22
CA ALA A 43 12.61 9.52 -6.72
C ALA A 43 11.09 9.40 -6.84
N VAL A 44 10.65 8.28 -7.43
CA VAL A 44 9.23 7.91 -7.57
C VAL A 44 9.01 6.56 -6.90
N ASP A 45 7.92 6.44 -6.15
CA ASP A 45 7.49 5.16 -5.61
C ASP A 45 6.71 4.37 -6.66
N VAL A 46 7.26 3.21 -7.01
CA VAL A 46 6.56 2.17 -7.78
C VAL A 46 5.76 1.32 -6.81
N VAL A 47 4.44 1.28 -7.00
CA VAL A 47 3.60 0.24 -6.40
C VAL A 47 4.11 -1.08 -6.95
N PRO A 48 4.52 -2.05 -6.11
CA PRO A 48 4.99 -3.33 -6.60
C PRO A 48 3.86 -4.00 -7.38
N LEU A 49 4.06 -4.17 -8.69
CA LEU A 49 3.19 -4.96 -9.54
C LEU A 49 3.10 -6.36 -8.95
N GLY A 50 1.87 -6.86 -8.78
CA GLY A 50 1.65 -8.23 -8.32
C GLY A 50 2.40 -9.20 -9.23
N ALA A 51 2.86 -10.31 -8.66
CA ALA A 51 3.77 -11.29 -9.29
C ALA A 51 3.35 -11.80 -10.69
N GLU A 52 2.11 -11.56 -11.11
CA GLU A 52 1.55 -11.94 -12.42
C GLU A 52 2.09 -11.09 -13.60
N GLU A 53 2.46 -9.81 -13.39
CA GLU A 53 2.97 -8.94 -14.48
C GLU A 53 4.49 -9.02 -14.67
N ALA A 54 5.23 -9.59 -13.70
CA ALA A 54 6.67 -9.82 -13.80
C ALA A 54 7.06 -10.94 -14.79
N LEU A 55 6.07 -11.64 -15.35
CA LEU A 55 6.26 -12.74 -16.30
C LEU A 55 6.22 -12.28 -17.77
N GLN A 56 5.89 -11.02 -18.07
CA GLN A 56 5.71 -10.56 -19.45
C GLN A 56 6.97 -9.93 -20.09
N ASP A 57 8.02 -9.64 -19.32
CA ASP A 57 9.33 -9.27 -19.85
C ASP A 57 10.20 -10.54 -20.03
N GLU A 58 9.80 -11.42 -20.94
CA GLU A 58 10.61 -12.57 -21.39
C GLU A 58 11.77 -12.10 -22.29
N PHE A 59 12.95 -11.94 -21.70
CA PHE A 59 14.19 -12.25 -22.43
C PHE A 59 14.23 -13.77 -22.69
N PRO A 60 14.50 -14.25 -23.91
CA PRO A 60 14.46 -15.68 -24.20
C PRO A 60 15.72 -16.34 -23.64
N HIS A 61 15.64 -16.83 -22.40
CA HIS A 61 16.50 -17.92 -21.95
C HIS A 61 15.67 -19.18 -21.83
N VAL A 62 15.75 -19.97 -22.90
CA VAL A 62 15.25 -21.34 -22.97
C VAL A 62 15.87 -22.14 -21.83
N VAL A 63 15.09 -22.41 -20.79
CA VAL A 63 15.40 -23.46 -19.82
C VAL A 63 14.43 -24.59 -20.09
N ALA A 64 14.98 -25.71 -20.56
CA ALA A 64 14.22 -26.93 -20.81
C ALA A 64 13.54 -27.43 -19.51
N PRO A 65 12.25 -27.80 -19.52
CA PRO A 65 11.59 -28.30 -18.33
C PRO A 65 11.99 -29.75 -18.05
N THR A 66 12.55 -29.99 -16.87
CA THR A 66 12.64 -31.33 -16.30
C THR A 66 11.25 -31.80 -15.87
N VAL A 67 10.90 -33.00 -16.31
CA VAL A 67 9.63 -33.67 -16.10
C VAL A 67 9.39 -34.10 -14.66
N ALA A 68 8.15 -33.87 -14.22
CA ALA A 68 7.32 -34.68 -13.32
C ALA A 68 7.82 -34.97 -11.90
N SER A 69 7.18 -34.33 -10.92
CA SER A 69 6.77 -34.99 -9.68
C SER A 69 5.39 -34.51 -9.26
N GLY A 70 4.54 -35.44 -8.84
CA GLY A 70 3.09 -35.37 -8.83
C GLY A 70 2.51 -34.22 -8.01
N LYS A 71 1.67 -33.41 -8.66
CA LYS A 71 0.77 -32.47 -8.00
C LYS A 71 -0.33 -33.26 -7.31
N VAL A 72 -0.22 -33.42 -5.99
CA VAL A 72 -1.40 -33.68 -5.17
C VAL A 72 -2.06 -32.33 -4.98
N ASP A 73 -3.26 -32.17 -5.52
CA ASP A 73 -4.01 -30.93 -5.45
C ASP A 73 -4.44 -30.70 -3.99
N PHE A 74 -3.85 -29.69 -3.34
CA PHE A 74 -4.08 -29.40 -1.92
C PHE A 74 -5.58 -29.17 -1.61
N SER A 75 -6.35 -28.69 -2.60
CA SER A 75 -7.80 -28.55 -2.51
C SER A 75 -8.50 -29.90 -2.25
N GLN A 76 -7.97 -30.99 -2.83
CA GLN A 76 -8.54 -32.32 -2.73
C GLN A 76 -8.26 -32.96 -1.36
N ALA A 77 -7.10 -32.66 -0.77
CA ALA A 77 -6.75 -33.11 0.59
C ALA A 77 -7.59 -32.38 1.66
N LEU A 78 -7.88 -31.09 1.46
CA LEU A 78 -8.68 -30.30 2.40
C LEU A 78 -10.16 -30.72 2.41
N GLN A 79 -10.70 -31.11 1.25
CA GLN A 79 -12.09 -31.58 1.12
C GLN A 79 -12.34 -32.93 1.81
N GLN A 80 -11.31 -33.76 1.95
CA GLN A 80 -11.39 -35.08 2.60
C GLN A 80 -11.36 -35.00 4.15
N ALA A 81 -10.96 -33.87 4.73
CA ALA A 81 -10.74 -33.73 6.17
C ALA A 81 -11.94 -33.14 6.96
N MET A 82 -13.08 -32.85 6.32
CA MET A 82 -14.25 -32.28 7.01
C MET A 82 -15.49 -33.19 6.96
N PRO A 83 -16.11 -33.56 8.09
CA PRO A 83 -17.43 -34.20 8.09
C PRO A 83 -18.50 -33.19 7.64
N ALA A 84 -19.28 -33.59 6.64
CA ALA A 84 -20.29 -32.77 5.97
C ALA A 84 -21.31 -32.14 6.93
N ARG A 85 -21.27 -30.81 7.08
CA ARG A 85 -22.43 -30.01 7.50
C ARG A 85 -23.13 -29.49 6.25
N ARG A 86 -24.37 -29.97 6.03
CA ARG A 86 -25.29 -29.54 4.96
C ARG A 86 -25.40 -28.01 4.88
N PRO A 87 -25.22 -27.40 3.70
CA PRO A 87 -25.79 -26.09 3.42
C PRO A 87 -27.24 -26.24 2.94
N VAL A 88 -28.14 -25.47 3.57
CA VAL A 88 -29.51 -25.24 3.13
C VAL A 88 -29.47 -24.37 1.88
N ALA A 89 -30.11 -24.83 0.82
CA ALA A 89 -30.34 -24.10 -0.41
C ALA A 89 -31.31 -22.95 -0.18
N THR A 90 -30.99 -21.75 -0.67
CA THR A 90 -31.99 -20.74 -1.01
C THR A 90 -31.49 -19.88 -2.17
N GLN A 91 -32.10 -20.09 -3.33
CA GLN A 91 -32.24 -19.19 -4.47
C GLN A 91 -33.66 -19.45 -5.02
N PRO A 92 -34.26 -18.62 -5.90
CA PRO A 92 -34.01 -17.21 -6.27
C PRO A 92 -35.34 -16.41 -6.36
N GLN A 93 -35.31 -15.07 -6.43
CA GLN A 93 -36.30 -14.25 -7.17
C GLN A 93 -35.59 -12.97 -7.67
N ASP A 94 -35.38 -12.80 -8.97
CA ASP A 94 -36.31 -12.23 -9.97
C ASP A 94 -36.77 -10.79 -9.66
N LYS A 95 -36.10 -9.80 -10.28
CA LYS A 95 -36.75 -8.89 -11.23
C LYS A 95 -35.74 -7.93 -11.88
N VAL A 96 -35.51 -8.16 -13.16
CA VAL A 96 -34.99 -7.17 -14.11
C VAL A 96 -36.19 -6.31 -14.51
N GLN A 97 -36.15 -5.00 -14.27
CA GLN A 97 -37.15 -4.08 -14.79
C GLN A 97 -36.44 -2.90 -15.46
N SER A 98 -36.19 -3.10 -16.76
CA SER A 98 -35.97 -2.07 -17.77
C SER A 98 -37.27 -1.26 -17.92
N VAL A 99 -37.21 0.07 -17.77
CA VAL A 99 -38.16 1.01 -18.40
C VAL A 99 -37.49 2.39 -18.60
N MET A 100 -37.10 2.67 -19.85
CA MET A 100 -37.28 3.96 -20.53
C MET A 100 -38.07 3.61 -21.81
N PRO A 101 -39.01 4.44 -22.33
CA PRO A 101 -38.66 5.78 -22.86
C PRO A 101 -39.74 6.90 -22.79
N GLU A 102 -39.27 8.17 -22.79
CA GLU A 102 -39.76 9.38 -23.54
C GLU A 102 -41.23 9.91 -23.35
N PRO A 103 -41.66 11.18 -23.66
CA PRO A 103 -41.03 12.44 -24.13
C PRO A 103 -41.28 13.71 -23.24
N ALA A 104 -40.63 14.82 -23.63
CA ALA A 104 -40.72 16.18 -23.07
C ALA A 104 -42.09 16.89 -23.23
N PRO A 105 -42.32 18.04 -22.54
CA PRO A 105 -42.18 19.30 -23.28
C PRO A 105 -41.58 20.50 -22.49
N ARG A 106 -40.74 21.24 -23.22
CA ARG A 106 -40.44 22.69 -23.31
C ARG A 106 -40.96 23.67 -22.23
N ARG A 107 -40.07 24.65 -21.93
CA ARG A 107 -40.21 26.04 -21.39
C ARG A 107 -39.39 26.20 -20.10
N ASP A 108 -38.54 27.21 -19.87
CA ASP A 108 -38.20 28.47 -20.55
C ASP A 108 -36.75 28.84 -20.17
N GLU A 109 -36.04 29.50 -21.08
CA GLU A 109 -34.69 30.04 -20.92
C GLU A 109 -34.76 31.53 -20.51
N PRO A 110 -33.87 32.01 -19.63
CA PRO A 110 -33.31 33.35 -19.78
C PRO A 110 -31.77 33.37 -19.65
N PRO A 111 -31.11 34.47 -20.04
CA PRO A 111 -30.14 34.44 -21.14
C PRO A 111 -28.71 34.13 -20.72
N ILE A 112 -27.99 33.57 -21.69
CA ILE A 112 -26.56 33.37 -21.71
C ILE A 112 -25.84 34.73 -21.70
N ALA A 113 -25.26 35.09 -20.56
CA ALA A 113 -24.16 36.05 -20.52
C ALA A 113 -22.86 35.27 -20.81
N VAL A 114 -22.41 35.37 -22.06
CA VAL A 114 -21.13 34.84 -22.53
C VAL A 114 -20.01 35.66 -21.88
N THR A 115 -19.38 35.15 -20.82
CA THR A 115 -17.96 35.35 -20.50
C THR A 115 -17.56 34.43 -19.33
N ALA A 116 -16.43 33.73 -19.49
CA ALA A 116 -15.72 32.89 -18.50
C ALA A 116 -16.17 31.42 -18.30
N PRO A 117 -16.07 30.53 -19.31
CA PRO A 117 -16.19 29.08 -19.08
C PRO A 117 -14.91 28.44 -18.51
N VAL A 118 -13.75 29.11 -18.57
CA VAL A 118 -12.46 28.53 -18.15
C VAL A 118 -12.30 28.50 -16.64
N ALA A 119 -12.80 29.52 -15.92
CA ALA A 119 -12.62 29.65 -14.48
C ALA A 119 -13.36 28.55 -13.68
N ARG A 120 -14.59 28.20 -14.08
CA ARG A 120 -15.37 27.15 -13.40
C ARG A 120 -14.80 25.75 -13.60
N VAL A 121 -14.26 25.45 -14.79
CA VAL A 121 -13.62 24.16 -15.06
C VAL A 121 -12.33 24.03 -14.25
N GLN A 122 -11.57 25.12 -14.12
CA GLN A 122 -10.35 25.18 -13.30
C GLN A 122 -10.64 24.96 -11.81
N GLU A 123 -11.72 25.53 -11.29
CA GLU A 123 -12.14 25.40 -9.89
C GLU A 123 -12.59 23.96 -9.55
N VAL A 124 -13.34 23.32 -10.46
CA VAL A 124 -13.74 21.91 -10.29
C VAL A 124 -12.52 20.98 -10.33
N LEU A 125 -11.60 21.16 -11.28
CA LEU A 125 -10.35 20.37 -11.34
C LEU A 125 -9.46 20.58 -10.11
N ALA A 126 -9.37 21.81 -9.60
CA ALA A 126 -8.63 22.11 -8.37
C ALA A 126 -9.28 21.44 -7.14
N SER A 127 -10.61 21.42 -7.06
CA SER A 127 -11.32 20.76 -5.96
C SER A 127 -11.18 19.23 -6.00
N VAL A 128 -11.15 18.61 -7.18
CA VAL A 128 -10.94 17.17 -7.36
C VAL A 128 -9.49 16.80 -7.04
N GLY A 129 -8.52 17.63 -7.45
CA GLY A 129 -7.11 17.46 -7.09
C GLY A 129 -6.89 17.56 -5.57
N ALA A 130 -7.49 18.55 -4.92
CA ALA A 130 -7.43 18.70 -3.46
C ALA A 130 -8.09 17.52 -2.73
N ALA A 131 -9.24 17.04 -3.22
CA ALA A 131 -9.90 15.87 -2.64
C ALA A 131 -9.04 14.59 -2.77
N GLY A 132 -8.40 14.38 -3.93
CA GLY A 132 -7.47 13.26 -4.13
C GLY A 132 -6.21 13.35 -3.27
N GLN A 133 -5.69 14.55 -3.04
CA GLN A 133 -4.57 14.76 -2.12
C GLN A 133 -4.96 14.45 -0.67
N GLN A 134 -6.15 14.88 -0.24
CA GLN A 134 -6.64 14.59 1.10
C GLN A 134 -6.88 13.10 1.34
N THR A 135 -7.38 12.36 0.35
CA THR A 135 -7.53 10.90 0.49
C THR A 135 -6.18 10.20 0.59
N HIS A 136 -5.19 10.60 -0.21
CA HIS A 136 -3.82 10.06 -0.14
C HIS A 136 -3.14 10.35 1.19
N GLU A 137 -3.22 11.58 1.69
CA GLU A 137 -2.70 11.95 3.01
C GLU A 137 -3.40 11.15 4.12
N GLN A 138 -4.71 10.93 3.99
CA GLN A 138 -5.47 10.13 4.95
C GLN A 138 -5.10 8.64 4.91
N ILE A 139 -4.79 8.08 3.73
CA ILE A 139 -4.28 6.70 3.60
C ILE A 139 -2.89 6.59 4.21
N ARG A 140 -1.97 7.49 3.85
CA ARG A 140 -0.61 7.51 4.42
C ARG A 140 -0.63 7.68 5.94
N GLY A 141 -1.48 8.57 6.44
CA GLY A 141 -1.67 8.76 7.87
C GLY A 141 -2.11 7.48 8.58
N GLN A 142 -3.04 6.72 7.98
CA GLN A 142 -3.48 5.43 8.50
C GLN A 142 -2.35 4.38 8.47
N GLU A 143 -1.58 4.30 7.39
CA GLU A 143 -0.44 3.38 7.26
C GLU A 143 0.63 3.69 8.32
N ILE A 144 1.03 4.95 8.46
CA ILE A 144 2.00 5.39 9.47
C ILE A 144 1.52 5.01 10.88
N VAL A 145 0.25 5.29 11.21
CA VAL A 145 -0.30 4.95 12.53
C VAL A 145 -0.35 3.44 12.74
N SER A 146 -0.66 2.67 11.69
CA SER A 146 -0.67 1.20 11.77
C SER A 146 0.72 0.64 12.08
N LEU A 147 1.76 1.12 11.39
CA LEU A 147 3.15 0.74 11.62
C LEU A 147 3.60 1.13 13.02
N VAL A 148 3.34 2.37 13.44
CA VAL A 148 3.68 2.83 14.80
C VAL A 148 2.96 2.00 15.87
N ARG A 149 1.69 1.63 15.64
CA ARG A 149 0.94 0.78 16.57
C ARG A 149 1.53 -0.62 16.67
N GLU A 150 1.96 -1.18 15.55
CA GLU A 150 2.65 -2.47 15.49
C GLU A 150 3.96 -2.41 16.29
N GLU A 151 4.83 -1.44 16.00
CA GLU A 151 6.10 -1.21 16.70
C GLU A 151 5.89 -1.03 18.21
N LEU A 152 4.95 -0.17 18.62
CA LEU A 152 4.62 0.00 20.04
C LEU A 152 4.12 -1.29 20.69
N SER A 153 3.40 -2.14 19.95
CA SER A 153 2.92 -3.42 20.45
C SER A 153 4.08 -4.43 20.61
N ALA A 154 5.05 -4.42 19.68
CA ALA A 154 6.26 -5.22 19.76
C ALA A 154 7.11 -4.78 20.96
N LEU A 155 7.39 -3.48 21.09
CA LEU A 155 8.10 -2.91 22.23
C LEU A 155 7.42 -3.26 23.56
N ARG A 156 6.09 -3.22 23.65
CA ARG A 156 5.37 -3.61 24.88
C ARG A 156 5.55 -5.09 25.21
N LYS A 157 5.59 -5.98 24.22
CA LYS A 157 5.84 -7.42 24.43
C LYS A 157 7.27 -7.64 24.94
N GLU A 158 8.25 -7.00 24.30
CA GLU A 158 9.65 -7.06 24.71
C GLU A 158 9.87 -6.50 26.11
N PHE A 159 9.27 -5.34 26.41
CA PHE A 159 9.34 -4.73 27.73
C PHE A 159 8.70 -5.62 28.80
N ARG A 160 7.58 -6.27 28.50
CA ARG A 160 6.94 -7.22 29.42
C ARG A 160 7.81 -8.46 29.65
N LEU A 161 8.41 -9.01 28.60
CA LEU A 161 9.33 -10.15 28.71
C LEU A 161 10.59 -9.75 29.52
N SER A 162 11.16 -8.59 29.23
CA SER A 162 12.30 -8.03 29.97
C SER A 162 11.96 -7.82 31.45
N GLN A 163 10.78 -7.30 31.78
CA GLN A 163 10.31 -7.23 33.17
C GLN A 163 10.16 -8.61 33.82
N GLN A 164 9.63 -9.60 33.11
CA GLN A 164 9.54 -10.97 33.63
C GLN A 164 10.94 -11.54 33.90
N MET A 165 11.87 -11.37 32.96
CA MET A 165 13.26 -11.78 33.15
C MET A 165 13.93 -11.03 34.30
N ALA A 166 13.65 -9.74 34.48
CA ALA A 166 14.15 -8.94 35.59
C ALA A 166 13.59 -9.40 36.94
N LEU A 167 12.31 -9.77 37.00
CA LEU A 167 11.73 -10.37 38.21
C LEU A 167 12.39 -11.70 38.55
N TRP A 168 12.69 -12.53 37.54
CA TRP A 168 13.42 -13.79 37.71
C TRP A 168 14.88 -13.58 38.13
N SER A 169 15.57 -12.60 37.52
CA SER A 169 16.95 -12.27 37.87
C SER A 169 17.07 -11.63 39.25
N SER A 170 16.08 -10.84 39.67
CA SER A 170 16.05 -10.22 41.01
C SER A 170 15.93 -11.24 42.15
N GLY A 171 15.53 -12.48 41.87
CA GLY A 171 15.40 -13.54 42.87
C GLY A 171 14.22 -13.38 43.83
N GLN A 172 13.42 -12.31 43.71
CA GLN A 172 12.29 -12.00 44.60
C GLN A 172 11.19 -13.06 44.61
N ASN A 173 11.04 -13.83 43.52
CA ASN A 173 10.03 -14.89 43.40
C ASN A 173 10.60 -16.31 43.52
N LEU A 174 11.88 -16.47 43.89
CA LEU A 174 12.51 -17.78 43.99
C LEU A 174 12.52 -18.27 45.45
N PRO A 175 12.11 -19.51 45.75
CA PRO A 175 12.24 -20.09 47.08
C PRO A 175 13.68 -19.96 47.61
N PRO A 176 13.89 -19.68 48.91
CA PRO A 176 15.21 -19.43 49.48
C PRO A 176 16.19 -20.60 49.26
N ALA A 177 15.68 -21.83 49.16
CA ALA A 177 16.48 -23.03 48.90
C ALA A 177 17.18 -23.05 47.52
N LEU A 178 16.66 -22.31 46.53
CA LEU A 178 17.20 -22.31 45.16
C LEU A 178 18.14 -21.13 44.87
N GLN A 179 18.25 -20.17 45.80
CA GLN A 179 19.17 -19.04 45.67
C GLN A 179 20.64 -19.42 45.46
N PRO A 180 21.24 -20.40 46.20
CA PRO A 180 22.65 -20.75 45.98
C PRO A 180 22.89 -21.35 44.58
N VAL A 181 21.93 -22.10 44.03
CA VAL A 181 22.03 -22.65 42.67
C VAL A 181 21.98 -21.53 41.63
N ARG A 182 21.09 -20.54 41.81
CA ARG A 182 21.04 -19.36 40.93
C ARG A 182 22.35 -18.58 40.96
N GLN A 183 22.92 -18.35 42.13
CA GLN A 183 24.20 -17.63 42.28
C GLN A 183 25.34 -18.41 41.61
N ALA A 184 25.41 -19.72 41.82
CA ALA A 184 26.41 -20.57 41.17
C ALA A 184 26.30 -20.56 39.63
N LEU A 185 25.07 -20.48 39.08
CA LEU A 185 24.85 -20.34 37.64
C LEU A 185 25.20 -18.95 37.10
N GLN A 186 25.07 -17.89 37.91
CA GLN A 186 25.45 -16.52 37.53
C GLN A 186 26.96 -16.30 37.56
N ASP A 187 27.67 -16.93 38.51
CA ASP A 187 29.12 -16.82 38.68
C ASP A 187 29.90 -17.79 37.78
N ALA A 188 29.23 -18.76 37.15
CA ALA A 188 29.86 -19.67 36.21
C ALA A 188 30.30 -18.89 34.94
N PRO A 189 31.58 -19.00 34.51
CA PRO A 189 32.02 -18.40 33.26
C PRO A 189 31.31 -19.06 32.08
N ILE A 190 30.86 -18.24 31.12
CA ILE A 190 30.22 -18.65 29.86
C ILE A 190 31.27 -19.17 28.88
#